data_AF-A0AB40DMN4-F1
#
_entry.id   AF-A0AB40DMN4-F1
#
_cell.length_a   1.000
_cell.length_b   1.000
_cell.length_c   1.000
_cell.angle_alpha   90.00
_cell.angle_beta   90.00
_cell.angle_gamma   90.00
#
_symmetry.space_group_name_H-M   'P 1'
#
loop_
_entity.id
_entity.type
_entity.pdbx_description
1 polymer ?
#
loop_
_entity_poly.entity_id
_entity_poly.type
_entity_poly.pdbx_seq_one_letter_code
_entity_poly.pdbx_strand_id
1 'polypeptide(L)'
;MCSLTHCVLDKFLLRLKGFNLKDDDLKTILEMGFDKWLQRHETVSNQPHSNESLWLLKDAKRRDAEELLKGSPPGTFLIRVRDAGHYALSISCKNTVHHCIIYETNSGFGFAAPYNIYPSLKKLVEHYANNSLEEHNDTLTTTLRWPVLYWNQNAQQILTQLQEEMELEYEQAPTLRLPPMMGSSAPIPVSRSRDLDQVDGIGSLEAESAPASISPSNFSTSQ
;
A
#
# COMPACT_ATOMS: atom_id res chain seq x y z
N MET A 1 6.62 42.91 -37.26
CA MET A 1 5.69 41.81 -37.56
C MET A 1 5.68 40.88 -36.36
N CYS A 2 4.68 41.00 -35.49
CA CYS A 2 4.52 40.07 -34.37
C CYS A 2 4.00 38.75 -34.96
N SER A 3 4.81 37.70 -34.92
CA SER A 3 4.52 36.42 -35.60
C SER A 3 3.24 35.80 -35.02
N LEU A 4 2.37 35.26 -35.87
CA LEU A 4 1.09 34.63 -35.52
C LEU A 4 1.21 33.63 -34.34
N THR A 5 2.37 33.02 -34.16
CA THR A 5 2.70 32.08 -33.08
C THR A 5 2.64 32.72 -31.68
N HIS A 6 2.95 34.01 -31.55
CA HIS A 6 2.91 34.72 -30.27
C HIS A 6 1.47 34.97 -29.79
N CYS A 7 0.57 35.30 -30.73
CA CYS A 7 -0.83 35.59 -30.42
C CYS A 7 -1.65 34.31 -30.15
N VAL A 8 -1.27 33.18 -30.75
CA VAL A 8 -1.90 31.86 -30.47
C VAL A 8 -1.50 31.36 -29.08
N LEU A 9 -0.23 31.52 -28.70
CA LEU A 9 0.26 31.13 -27.38
C LEU A 9 -0.41 31.97 -26.26
N ASP A 10 -0.57 33.28 -26.47
CA ASP A 10 -1.29 34.16 -25.54
C ASP A 10 -2.76 33.75 -25.35
N LYS A 11 -3.47 33.44 -26.44
CA LYS A 11 -4.87 32.97 -26.36
C LYS A 11 -4.98 31.59 -25.69
N PHE A 12 -4.00 30.72 -25.89
CA PHE A 12 -3.94 29.42 -25.24
C PHE A 12 -3.66 29.57 -23.73
N LEU A 13 -2.70 30.43 -23.34
CA LEU A 13 -2.41 30.76 -21.95
C LEU A 13 -3.60 31.43 -21.24
N LEU A 14 -4.33 32.31 -21.91
CA LEU A 14 -5.59 32.90 -21.40
C LEU A 14 -6.67 31.84 -21.18
N ARG A 15 -6.76 30.85 -22.07
CA ARG A 15 -7.70 29.73 -21.91
C ARG A 15 -7.30 28.81 -20.77
N LEU A 16 -6.00 28.53 -20.60
CA LEU A 16 -5.46 27.75 -19.49
C LEU A 16 -5.64 28.46 -18.13
N LYS A 17 -5.46 29.79 -18.07
CA LYS A 17 -5.75 30.58 -16.86
C LYS A 17 -7.23 30.54 -16.46
N GLY A 18 -8.13 30.28 -17.41
CA GLY A 18 -9.56 30.05 -17.14
C GLY A 18 -9.87 28.71 -16.45
N PHE A 19 -8.91 27.78 -16.38
CA PHE A 19 -9.08 26.44 -15.78
C PHE A 19 -8.47 26.30 -14.37
N ASN A 20 -8.10 27.39 -13.68
CA ASN A 20 -7.42 27.34 -12.36
C ASN A 20 -6.12 26.52 -12.35
N LEU A 21 -5.39 26.49 -13.46
CA LEU A 21 -4.06 25.88 -13.54
C LEU A 21 -3.06 26.69 -12.71
N LYS A 22 -2.33 26.03 -11.81
CA LYS A 22 -1.36 26.67 -10.92
C LYS A 22 -0.06 26.97 -11.67
N ASP A 23 0.78 27.83 -11.11
CA ASP A 23 2.08 28.18 -11.70
C ASP A 23 2.97 26.94 -11.90
N ASP A 24 2.87 25.95 -11.02
CA ASP A 24 3.54 24.65 -11.14
C ASP A 24 3.03 23.85 -12.35
N ASP A 25 1.73 23.87 -12.62
CA ASP A 25 1.15 23.20 -13.79
C ASP A 25 1.63 23.88 -15.07
N LEU A 26 1.71 25.22 -15.06
CA LEU A 26 2.21 25.99 -16.20
C LEU A 26 3.68 25.71 -16.48
N LYS A 27 4.52 25.66 -15.43
CA LYS A 27 5.94 25.29 -15.55
C LYS A 27 6.10 23.89 -16.11
N THR A 28 5.31 22.95 -15.59
CA THR A 28 5.32 21.56 -16.04
C THR A 28 4.91 21.47 -17.52
N ILE A 29 3.83 22.14 -17.93
CA ILE A 29 3.38 22.21 -19.33
C ILE A 29 4.47 22.75 -20.26
N LEU A 30 5.22 23.78 -19.82
CA LEU A 30 6.33 24.35 -20.59
C LEU A 30 7.53 23.38 -20.71
N GLU A 31 7.79 22.55 -19.70
CA GLU A 31 8.90 21.60 -19.68
C GLU A 31 8.61 20.32 -20.48
N MET A 32 7.43 19.71 -20.32
CA MET A 32 7.09 18.42 -20.97
C MET A 32 6.17 18.54 -22.18
N GLY A 33 5.62 19.72 -22.46
CA GLY A 33 4.63 19.95 -23.51
C GLY A 33 3.21 19.57 -23.08
N PHE A 34 2.22 20.24 -23.66
CA PHE A 34 0.81 20.09 -23.29
C PHE A 34 0.30 18.65 -23.46
N ASP A 35 0.67 17.95 -24.54
CA ASP A 35 0.19 16.59 -24.80
C ASP A 35 0.68 15.59 -23.75
N LYS A 36 1.94 15.66 -23.35
CA LYS A 36 2.50 14.80 -22.27
C LYS A 36 1.94 15.19 -20.91
N TRP A 37 1.78 16.49 -20.66
CA TRP A 37 1.14 16.96 -19.43
C TRP A 37 -0.31 16.48 -19.35
N LEU A 38 -1.08 16.54 -20.45
CA LEU A 38 -2.47 16.09 -20.51
C LEU A 38 -2.56 14.59 -20.30
N GLN A 39 -1.71 13.80 -20.96
CA GLN A 39 -1.64 12.36 -20.75
C GLN A 39 -1.28 12.02 -19.29
N ARG A 40 -0.32 12.74 -18.68
CA ARG A 40 0.03 12.59 -17.27
C ARG A 40 -1.11 13.00 -16.33
N HIS A 41 -1.77 14.10 -16.62
CA HIS A 41 -2.89 14.61 -15.84
C HIS A 41 -4.09 13.65 -15.90
N GLU A 42 -4.41 13.11 -17.09
CA GLU A 42 -5.44 12.10 -17.26
C GLU A 42 -5.08 10.80 -16.55
N THR A 43 -3.84 10.31 -16.69
CA THR A 43 -3.41 9.07 -16.01
C THR A 43 -3.41 9.17 -14.49
N VAL A 44 -3.03 10.32 -13.93
CA VAL A 44 -3.13 10.60 -12.48
C VAL A 44 -4.58 10.77 -12.07
N SER A 45 -5.37 11.56 -12.81
CA SER A 45 -6.78 11.80 -12.48
C SER A 45 -7.65 10.55 -12.61
N ASN A 46 -7.27 9.60 -13.46
CA ASN A 46 -7.97 8.32 -13.66
C ASN A 46 -7.53 7.24 -12.66
N GLN A 47 -6.62 7.55 -11.73
CA GLN A 47 -6.30 6.61 -10.68
C GLN A 47 -7.49 6.43 -9.72
N PRO A 48 -7.74 5.20 -9.24
CA PRO A 48 -8.82 4.95 -8.29
C PRO A 48 -8.74 5.84 -7.04
N HIS A 49 -7.54 6.11 -6.53
CA HIS A 49 -7.33 6.93 -5.32
C HIS A 49 -7.63 8.43 -5.53
N SER A 50 -7.74 8.92 -6.78
CA SER A 50 -8.14 10.31 -7.05
C SER A 50 -9.65 10.55 -6.92
N ASN A 51 -10.45 9.48 -6.83
CA ASN A 51 -11.89 9.55 -6.60
C ASN A 51 -12.22 9.36 -5.12
N GLU A 52 -12.56 10.46 -4.42
CA GLU A 52 -12.86 10.46 -2.99
C GLU A 52 -13.98 9.49 -2.61
N SER A 53 -14.96 9.27 -3.49
CA SER A 53 -16.09 8.38 -3.21
C SER A 53 -15.68 6.91 -3.01
N LEU A 54 -14.50 6.52 -3.50
CA LEU A 54 -14.02 5.13 -3.40
C LEU A 54 -13.33 4.81 -2.07
N TRP A 55 -12.95 5.82 -1.29
CA TRP A 55 -12.21 5.65 -0.04
C TRP A 55 -12.74 6.49 1.13
N LEU A 56 -13.49 7.57 0.91
CA LEU A 56 -14.04 8.41 1.98
C LEU A 56 -15.42 7.90 2.42
N LEU A 57 -15.47 7.17 3.54
CA LEU A 57 -16.70 6.64 4.13
C LEU A 57 -17.12 7.46 5.34
N LYS A 58 -18.10 8.35 5.17
CA LYS A 58 -18.53 9.29 6.21
C LYS A 58 -19.21 8.61 7.40
N ASP A 59 -19.94 7.53 7.15
CA ASP A 59 -20.74 6.83 8.17
C ASP A 59 -20.02 5.62 8.79
N ALA A 60 -18.86 5.24 8.26
CA ALA A 60 -18.14 4.05 8.71
C ALA A 60 -17.48 4.27 10.08
N LYS A 61 -17.71 3.36 11.02
CA LYS A 61 -17.01 3.30 12.29
C LYS A 61 -15.77 2.41 12.19
N ARG A 62 -15.02 2.32 13.29
CA ARG A 62 -13.79 1.53 13.35
C ARG A 62 -14.03 0.05 13.01
N ARG A 63 -15.06 -0.55 13.61
CA ARG A 63 -15.43 -1.95 13.38
C ARG A 63 -15.80 -2.22 11.92
N ASP A 64 -16.62 -1.38 11.33
CA ASP A 64 -16.99 -1.49 9.90
C ASP A 64 -15.74 -1.44 9.00
N ALA A 65 -14.77 -0.59 9.33
CA ALA A 65 -13.52 -0.50 8.59
C ALA A 65 -12.65 -1.77 8.72
N GLU A 66 -12.59 -2.35 9.91
CA GLU A 66 -11.88 -3.62 10.16
C GLU A 66 -12.51 -4.77 9.36
N GLU A 67 -13.85 -4.82 9.28
CA GLU A 67 -14.57 -5.81 8.49
C GLU A 67 -14.35 -5.64 6.99
N LEU A 68 -14.44 -4.41 6.47
CA LEU A 68 -14.26 -4.12 5.04
C LEU A 68 -12.82 -4.40 4.54
N LEU A 69 -11.83 -4.23 5.41
CA LEU A 69 -10.42 -4.44 5.09
C LEU A 69 -9.95 -5.87 5.36
N LYS A 70 -10.79 -6.71 5.96
CA LYS A 70 -10.45 -8.08 6.32
C LYS A 70 -10.09 -8.89 5.08
N GLY A 71 -8.88 -9.45 5.07
CA GLY A 71 -8.38 -10.27 3.97
C GLY A 71 -8.02 -9.49 2.69
N SER A 72 -8.07 -8.16 2.73
CA SER A 72 -7.60 -7.32 1.64
C SER A 72 -6.06 -7.30 1.56
N PRO A 73 -5.48 -7.12 0.36
CA PRO A 73 -4.03 -7.01 0.20
C PRO A 73 -3.47 -5.76 0.90
N PRO A 74 -2.16 -5.76 1.23
CA PRO A 74 -1.52 -4.61 1.84
C PRO A 74 -1.67 -3.36 0.96
N GLY A 75 -1.90 -2.23 1.60
CA GLY A 75 -2.13 -0.94 0.93
C GLY A 75 -3.60 -0.67 0.58
N THR A 76 -4.52 -1.59 0.89
CA THR A 76 -5.96 -1.33 0.79
C THR A 76 -6.41 -0.44 1.94
N PHE A 77 -7.13 0.64 1.65
CA PHE A 77 -7.42 1.69 2.64
C PHE A 77 -8.79 2.35 2.50
N LEU A 78 -9.22 2.99 3.57
CA LEU A 78 -10.33 3.93 3.61
C LEU A 78 -10.09 5.03 4.65
N ILE A 79 -10.69 6.19 4.44
CA ILE A 79 -10.74 7.29 5.41
C ILE A 79 -12.17 7.41 5.92
N ARG A 80 -12.31 7.43 7.24
CA ARG A 80 -13.60 7.59 7.93
C ARG A 80 -13.64 8.85 8.77
N VAL A 81 -14.82 9.44 8.90
CA VAL A 81 -15.07 10.60 9.75
C VAL A 81 -15.14 10.14 11.21
N ARG A 82 -14.60 10.96 12.12
CA ARG A 82 -14.77 10.78 13.57
C ARG A 82 -15.71 11.86 14.09
N ASP A 83 -16.51 11.48 15.08
CA ASP A 83 -17.50 12.37 15.70
C ASP A 83 -16.86 13.62 16.37
N ALA A 84 -15.56 13.56 16.68
CA ALA A 84 -14.77 14.67 17.24
C ALA A 84 -14.23 15.68 16.21
N GLY A 85 -14.69 15.65 14.95
CA GLY A 85 -14.25 16.59 13.92
C GLY A 85 -12.86 16.30 13.31
N HIS A 86 -12.35 15.08 13.49
CA HIS A 86 -11.11 14.61 12.86
C HIS A 86 -11.40 13.43 11.95
N TYR A 87 -10.43 13.04 11.14
CA TYR A 87 -10.53 11.86 10.28
C TYR A 87 -9.67 10.71 10.84
N ALA A 88 -9.96 9.49 10.40
CA ALA A 88 -9.09 8.36 10.63
C ALA A 88 -8.86 7.59 9.33
N LEU A 89 -7.59 7.40 8.97
CA LEU A 89 -7.18 6.41 7.99
C LEU A 89 -7.32 5.02 8.63
N SER A 90 -7.88 4.08 7.89
CA SER A 90 -7.83 2.65 8.20
C SER A 90 -7.20 1.94 7.00
N ILE A 91 -6.18 1.10 7.23
CA ILE A 91 -5.37 0.49 6.17
C ILE A 91 -4.97 -0.94 6.51
N SER A 92 -5.03 -1.84 5.53
CA SER A 92 -4.47 -3.18 5.63
C SER A 92 -2.96 -3.15 5.39
N CYS A 93 -2.18 -3.65 6.34
CA CYS A 93 -0.74 -3.86 6.21
C CYS A 93 -0.37 -5.17 6.91
N LYS A 94 0.44 -6.03 6.27
CA LYS A 94 0.91 -7.30 6.85
C LYS A 94 -0.23 -8.12 7.51
N ASN A 95 -1.36 -8.25 6.79
CA ASN A 95 -2.56 -8.97 7.22
C ASN A 95 -3.24 -8.40 8.48
N THR A 96 -2.90 -7.19 8.90
CA THR A 96 -3.50 -6.50 10.04
C THR A 96 -4.08 -5.16 9.61
N VAL A 97 -5.20 -4.75 10.21
CA VAL A 97 -5.78 -3.43 9.98
C VAL A 97 -5.21 -2.44 10.98
N HIS A 98 -4.60 -1.38 10.46
CA HIS A 98 -4.05 -0.29 11.25
C HIS A 98 -4.94 0.95 11.12
N HIS A 99 -4.98 1.76 12.17
CA HIS A 99 -5.74 3.02 12.17
C HIS A 99 -4.86 4.19 12.58
N CYS A 100 -4.84 5.23 11.75
CA CYS A 100 -4.09 6.46 11.98
C CYS A 100 -5.06 7.64 12.07
N ILE A 101 -4.88 8.51 13.06
CA ILE A 101 -5.63 9.75 13.13
C ILE A 101 -5.08 10.71 12.08
N ILE A 102 -5.96 11.32 11.31
CA ILE A 102 -5.63 12.46 10.45
C ILE A 102 -6.17 13.70 11.15
N TYR A 103 -5.26 14.59 11.52
CA TYR A 103 -5.57 15.87 12.11
C TYR A 103 -5.96 16.86 11.02
N GLU A 104 -7.01 17.62 11.30
CA GLU A 104 -7.39 18.79 10.53
C GLU A 104 -6.97 20.02 11.34
N THR A 105 -6.08 20.84 10.77
CA THR A 105 -5.59 22.07 11.39
C THR A 105 -5.75 23.24 10.43
N ASN A 106 -5.50 24.46 10.91
CA ASN A 106 -5.51 25.66 10.06
C ASN A 106 -4.46 25.62 8.94
N SER A 107 -3.40 24.81 9.08
CA SER A 107 -2.35 24.64 8.08
C SER A 107 -2.66 23.56 7.04
N GLY A 108 -3.62 22.66 7.34
CA GLY A 108 -4.01 21.57 6.47
C GLY A 108 -4.28 20.26 7.22
N PHE A 109 -4.28 19.17 6.47
CA PHE A 109 -4.46 17.80 6.94
C PHE A 109 -3.10 17.12 7.09
N GLY A 110 -2.97 16.20 8.06
CA GLY A 110 -1.77 15.37 8.21
C GLY A 110 -1.87 14.36 9.36
N PHE A 111 -0.89 13.47 9.46
CA PHE A 111 -0.85 12.45 10.52
C PHE A 111 -0.17 12.95 11.81
N ALA A 112 0.76 13.89 11.68
CA ALA A 112 1.49 14.46 12.81
C ALA A 112 1.99 15.87 12.48
N ALA A 113 2.07 16.74 13.50
CA ALA A 113 2.79 18.00 13.37
C ALA A 113 4.31 17.73 13.27
N PRO A 114 5.08 18.51 12.47
CA PRO A 114 4.72 19.69 11.70
C PRO A 114 4.16 19.41 10.28
N TYR A 115 3.90 18.15 9.92
CA TYR A 115 3.54 17.72 8.56
C TYR A 115 2.04 17.83 8.22
N ASN A 116 1.29 18.67 8.94
CA ASN A 116 -0.11 18.97 8.62
C ASN A 116 -0.19 20.04 7.51
N ILE A 117 0.32 19.70 6.33
CA ILE A 117 0.56 20.64 5.22
C ILE A 117 -0.35 20.41 4.01
N TYR A 118 -1.14 19.34 4.01
CA TYR A 118 -1.96 19.00 2.84
C TYR A 118 -3.25 19.83 2.84
N PRO A 119 -3.59 20.54 1.75
CA PRO A 119 -4.75 21.42 1.71
C PRO A 119 -6.10 20.66 1.67
N SER A 120 -6.09 19.37 1.36
CA SER A 120 -7.27 18.50 1.37
C SER A 120 -6.90 17.05 1.64
N LEU A 121 -7.87 16.24 2.10
CA LEU A 121 -7.69 14.79 2.25
C LEU A 121 -7.27 14.13 0.93
N LYS A 122 -7.84 14.55 -0.20
CA LYS A 122 -7.43 14.04 -1.51
C LYS A 122 -5.96 14.29 -1.80
N LYS A 123 -5.43 15.47 -1.48
CA LYS A 123 -4.00 15.77 -1.69
C LYS A 123 -3.09 14.95 -0.77
N LEU A 124 -3.53 14.70 0.47
CA LEU A 124 -2.87 13.76 1.37
C LEU A 124 -2.85 12.36 0.76
N VAL A 125 -4.00 11.87 0.27
CA VAL A 125 -4.11 10.53 -0.32
C VAL A 125 -3.25 10.37 -1.58
N GLU A 126 -3.30 11.33 -2.50
CA GLU A 126 -2.48 11.33 -3.72
C GLU A 126 -0.98 11.31 -3.41
N HIS A 127 -0.56 11.97 -2.34
CA HIS A 127 0.82 11.93 -1.90
C HIS A 127 1.21 10.55 -1.38
N TYR A 128 0.46 10.00 -0.42
CA TYR A 128 0.76 8.68 0.17
C TYR A 128 0.39 7.50 -0.72
N ALA A 129 -0.22 7.71 -1.89
CA ALA A 129 -0.36 6.69 -2.91
C ALA A 129 1.01 6.28 -3.49
N ASN A 130 1.97 7.20 -3.51
CA ASN A 130 3.31 7.01 -4.07
C ASN A 130 4.44 7.08 -3.02
N ASN A 131 4.15 7.50 -1.80
CA ASN A 131 5.12 7.64 -0.71
C ASN A 131 4.73 6.70 0.44
N SER A 132 5.68 5.91 0.94
CA SER A 132 5.44 4.95 2.04
C SER A 132 5.07 5.68 3.32
N LEU A 133 4.15 5.11 4.10
CA LEU A 133 3.77 5.62 5.42
C LEU A 133 4.82 5.33 6.50
N GLU A 134 5.89 4.61 6.17
CA GLU A 134 6.97 4.25 7.10
C GLU A 134 7.66 5.47 7.71
N GLU A 135 7.68 6.61 7.01
CA GLU A 135 8.21 7.89 7.53
C GLU A 135 7.51 8.37 8.81
N HIS A 136 6.29 7.89 9.06
CA HIS A 136 5.50 8.22 10.24
C HIS A 136 5.35 7.04 11.18
N ASN A 137 5.47 5.82 10.67
CA ASN A 137 5.32 4.61 11.45
C ASN A 137 6.01 3.42 10.76
N ASP A 138 7.13 2.96 11.30
CA ASP A 138 7.91 1.82 10.80
C ASP A 138 7.10 0.53 10.59
N THR A 139 5.93 0.41 11.24
CA THR A 139 5.04 -0.74 11.04
C THR A 139 4.25 -0.68 9.73
N LEU A 140 4.01 0.53 9.18
CA LEU A 140 3.24 0.80 7.97
C LEU A 140 4.14 0.90 6.73
N THR A 141 4.84 -0.20 6.42
CA THR A 141 5.66 -0.34 5.21
C THR A 141 4.77 -0.57 3.98
N THR A 142 3.87 0.37 3.70
CA THR A 142 2.92 0.31 2.58
C THR A 142 2.45 1.71 2.17
N THR A 143 1.89 1.81 0.97
CA THR A 143 1.31 3.04 0.41
C THR A 143 -0.22 2.94 0.36
N LEU A 144 -0.90 4.06 0.10
CA LEU A 144 -2.35 4.11 -0.13
C LEU A 144 -2.71 3.62 -1.54
N ARG A 145 -2.51 2.32 -1.78
CA ARG A 145 -2.55 1.73 -3.12
C ARG A 145 -3.98 1.55 -3.64
N TRP A 146 -4.86 0.97 -2.83
CA TRP A 146 -6.19 0.54 -3.27
C TRP A 146 -7.31 1.13 -2.40
N PRO A 147 -8.16 2.01 -2.95
CA PRO A 147 -9.39 2.43 -2.27
C PRO A 147 -10.28 1.22 -1.96
N VAL A 148 -10.86 1.16 -0.76
CA VAL A 148 -11.65 -0.01 -0.31
C VAL A 148 -12.79 -0.37 -1.27
N LEU A 149 -13.52 0.61 -1.81
CA LEU A 149 -14.64 0.32 -2.73
C LEU A 149 -14.14 -0.16 -4.09
N TYR A 150 -12.97 0.31 -4.52
CA TYR A 150 -12.34 -0.19 -5.74
C TYR A 150 -11.89 -1.64 -5.57
N TRP A 151 -11.27 -1.96 -4.43
CA TRP A 151 -10.92 -3.34 -4.07
C TRP A 151 -12.16 -4.24 -4.07
N ASN A 152 -13.24 -3.83 -3.41
CA ASN A 152 -14.48 -4.63 -3.33
C ASN A 152 -15.09 -4.96 -4.71
N GLN A 153 -14.89 -4.09 -5.70
CA GLN A 153 -15.41 -4.27 -7.06
C GLN A 153 -14.45 -5.07 -7.96
N ASN A 154 -13.14 -5.03 -7.70
CA ASN A 154 -12.10 -5.51 -8.62
C ASN A 154 -11.13 -6.52 -7.97
N ALA A 155 -11.52 -7.16 -6.87
CA ALA A 155 -10.63 -7.99 -6.05
C ALA A 155 -9.88 -9.07 -6.84
N GLN A 156 -10.58 -9.80 -7.72
CA GLN A 156 -9.96 -10.87 -8.52
C GLN A 156 -8.86 -10.33 -9.44
N GLN A 157 -9.15 -9.22 -10.15
CA GLN A 157 -8.17 -8.58 -11.02
C GLN A 157 -6.95 -8.09 -10.24
N ILE A 158 -7.16 -7.46 -9.09
CA ILE A 158 -6.06 -6.95 -8.25
C ILE A 158 -5.22 -8.11 -7.72
N LEU A 159 -5.82 -9.22 -7.30
CA LEU A 159 -5.09 -10.40 -6.85
C LEU A 159 -4.25 -11.02 -7.97
N THR A 160 -4.80 -11.11 -9.19
CA THR A 160 -4.03 -11.57 -10.36
C THR A 160 -2.85 -10.65 -10.65
N GLN A 161 -3.05 -9.33 -10.65
CA GLN A 161 -1.98 -8.35 -10.86
C GLN A 161 -0.88 -8.47 -9.79
N LEU A 162 -1.25 -8.62 -8.52
CA LEU A 162 -0.28 -8.82 -7.43
C LEU A 162 0.50 -10.12 -7.57
N GLN A 163 -0.14 -11.18 -8.06
CA GLN A 163 0.52 -12.45 -8.32
C GLN A 163 1.54 -12.34 -9.46
N GLU A 164 1.17 -11.66 -10.55
CA GLU A 164 2.09 -11.36 -11.66
C GLU A 164 3.26 -10.49 -11.22
N GLU A 165 3.02 -9.46 -10.38
CA GLU A 165 4.08 -8.62 -9.80
C GLU A 165 5.08 -9.43 -8.97
N MET A 166 4.58 -10.36 -8.13
CA MET A 166 5.40 -11.25 -7.32
C MET A 166 6.21 -12.23 -8.19
N GLU A 167 5.62 -12.76 -9.27
CA GLU A 167 6.31 -13.64 -10.22
C GLU A 167 7.45 -12.90 -10.93
N LEU A 168 7.21 -11.65 -11.37
CA LEU A 168 8.23 -10.81 -11.97
C LEU A 168 9.37 -10.46 -11.00
N GLU A 169 9.05 -10.20 -9.73
CA GLU A 169 10.06 -9.94 -8.69
C GLU A 169 10.95 -11.18 -8.45
N TYR A 170 10.35 -12.37 -8.40
CA TYR A 170 11.10 -13.63 -8.28
C TYR A 170 12.00 -13.89 -9.49
N GLU A 171 11.53 -13.62 -10.70
CA GLU A 171 12.32 -13.82 -11.92
C GLU A 171 13.52 -12.86 -12.02
N GLN A 172 13.38 -11.66 -11.46
CA GLN A 172 14.38 -10.58 -11.47
C GLN A 172 15.40 -10.68 -10.32
N ALA A 173 15.16 -11.48 -9.28
CA ALA A 173 16.10 -11.69 -8.17
C ALA A 173 17.30 -12.58 -8.59
N PRO A 174 18.54 -12.06 -8.74
CA PRO A 174 19.63 -12.80 -9.40
C PRO A 174 20.34 -13.89 -8.57
N THR A 175 19.90 -14.26 -7.36
CA THR A 175 20.80 -15.00 -6.42
C THR A 175 20.22 -16.21 -5.67
N LEU A 176 19.09 -16.83 -6.05
CA LEU A 176 18.66 -18.09 -5.40
C LEU A 176 18.01 -19.14 -6.33
N ARG A 177 18.35 -19.18 -7.62
CA ARG A 177 17.88 -20.26 -8.51
C ARG A 177 18.57 -21.59 -8.20
N LEU A 178 18.10 -22.32 -7.18
CA LEU A 178 18.24 -23.78 -7.19
C LEU A 178 17.28 -24.32 -8.27
N PRO A 179 17.76 -25.16 -9.20
CA PRO A 179 16.87 -25.76 -10.20
C PRO A 179 15.83 -26.67 -9.53
N PRO A 180 14.64 -26.83 -10.12
CA PRO A 180 13.68 -27.80 -9.63
C PRO A 180 14.33 -29.18 -9.71
N MET A 181 14.51 -29.83 -8.55
CA MET A 181 14.89 -31.24 -8.50
C MET A 181 13.79 -32.01 -9.22
N MET A 182 14.03 -32.41 -10.48
CA MET A 182 13.22 -33.45 -11.11
C MET A 182 13.26 -34.66 -10.19
N GLY A 183 12.08 -35.14 -9.79
CA GLY A 183 11.93 -36.31 -8.94
C GLY A 183 12.74 -37.48 -9.49
N SER A 184 13.88 -37.74 -8.85
CA SER A 184 14.60 -38.98 -9.06
C SER A 184 13.92 -40.01 -8.18
N SER A 185 13.02 -40.78 -8.78
CA SER A 185 12.66 -42.09 -8.26
C SER A 185 13.93 -42.93 -8.24
N ALA A 186 14.62 -42.96 -7.10
CA ALA A 186 15.65 -43.95 -6.84
C ALA A 186 14.96 -45.31 -6.71
N PRO A 187 15.36 -46.37 -7.46
CA PRO A 187 14.85 -47.70 -7.23
C PRO A 187 15.38 -48.21 -5.88
N ILE A 188 14.46 -48.71 -5.05
CA ILE A 188 14.79 -49.43 -3.82
C ILE A 188 15.57 -50.70 -4.19
N PRO A 189 16.81 -50.90 -3.73
CA PRO A 189 17.45 -52.19 -3.84
C PRO A 189 16.90 -53.08 -2.74
N VAL A 190 16.05 -54.04 -3.12
CA VAL A 190 15.76 -55.19 -2.26
C VAL A 190 17.01 -56.06 -2.19
N SER A 191 17.60 -56.19 -1.01
CA SER A 191 18.56 -57.26 -0.73
C SER A 191 18.31 -57.76 0.69
N ARG A 192 17.90 -59.02 0.71
CA ARG A 192 17.55 -59.85 1.86
C ARG A 192 18.78 -60.18 2.71
N SER A 193 18.57 -60.06 4.02
CA SER A 193 18.86 -61.03 5.09
C SER A 193 20.29 -61.23 5.63
N ARG A 194 20.27 -61.39 6.98
CA ARG A 194 21.23 -61.97 7.94
C ARG A 194 22.23 -60.98 8.55
N ASP A 195 22.52 -60.96 9.84
CA ASP A 195 22.07 -61.61 11.09
C ASP A 195 22.83 -60.89 12.24
N LEU A 196 22.27 -60.90 13.46
CA LEU A 196 22.95 -60.74 14.79
C LEU A 196 23.59 -59.35 15.08
N ASP A 197 23.57 -58.75 16.26
CA ASP A 197 23.40 -59.24 17.62
C ASP A 197 22.92 -58.11 18.56
N GLN A 198 22.47 -58.55 19.73
CA GLN A 198 21.88 -57.84 20.86
C GLN A 198 22.89 -56.95 21.64
N VAL A 199 22.42 -55.91 22.35
CA VAL A 199 22.79 -55.55 23.75
C VAL A 199 22.13 -54.23 24.20
N ASP A 200 21.68 -54.25 25.45
CA ASP A 200 20.92 -53.31 26.26
C ASP A 200 21.46 -51.87 26.42
N GLY A 201 20.57 -50.93 26.80
CA GLY A 201 21.01 -49.58 27.19
C GLY A 201 19.91 -48.59 27.58
N ILE A 202 19.47 -48.70 28.83
CA ILE A 202 18.57 -47.86 29.64
C ILE A 202 18.87 -46.34 29.59
N GLY A 203 17.85 -45.46 29.61
CA GLY A 203 18.03 -44.05 29.95
C GLY A 203 16.82 -43.12 29.71
N SER A 204 16.14 -42.73 30.79
CA SER A 204 14.96 -41.85 30.90
C SER A 204 15.27 -40.33 30.76
N LEU A 205 14.18 -39.53 30.90
CA LEU A 205 14.07 -38.12 31.38
C LEU A 205 13.78 -37.11 30.25
N GLU A 206 12.52 -36.69 30.05
CA GLU A 206 11.72 -35.66 30.77
C GLU A 206 11.92 -34.23 30.25
N ALA A 207 10.84 -33.47 30.40
CA ALA A 207 10.46 -32.28 29.66
C ALA A 207 10.96 -30.96 30.29
N GLU A 208 10.68 -29.88 29.54
CA GLU A 208 10.07 -28.62 30.02
C GLU A 208 10.87 -27.31 29.88
N SER A 209 10.12 -26.31 29.38
CA SER A 209 10.11 -24.89 29.70
C SER A 209 11.20 -23.93 29.19
N ALA A 210 10.75 -23.00 28.35
CA ALA A 210 11.37 -21.70 28.12
C ALA A 210 10.69 -20.62 28.97
N PRO A 211 11.41 -19.68 29.60
CA PRO A 211 10.78 -18.54 30.26
C PRO A 211 10.57 -17.38 29.28
N ALA A 212 9.38 -16.78 29.36
CA ALA A 212 9.01 -15.54 28.71
C ALA A 212 9.57 -14.32 29.46
N SER A 213 10.10 -13.34 28.72
CA SER A 213 10.43 -12.01 29.22
C SER A 213 9.56 -10.97 28.51
N ILE A 214 8.85 -10.20 29.33
CA ILE A 214 7.81 -9.24 28.96
C ILE A 214 8.46 -7.84 29.00
N SER A 215 8.28 -7.04 27.94
CA SER A 215 8.55 -5.59 27.95
C SER A 215 7.27 -4.82 27.56
N PRO A 216 6.95 -3.68 28.21
CA PRO A 216 5.69 -2.98 27.99
C PRO A 216 5.79 -1.94 26.85
N SER A 217 4.98 -2.09 25.81
CA SER A 217 4.81 -1.11 24.72
C SER A 217 3.39 -0.54 24.72
N ASN A 218 3.28 0.79 24.71
CA ASN A 218 2.03 1.58 24.75
C ASN A 218 1.23 1.56 23.42
N PHE A 219 1.26 0.47 22.67
CA PHE A 219 0.38 0.27 21.52
C PHE A 219 -0.83 -0.54 21.99
N SER A 220 -1.99 0.10 22.07
CA SER A 220 -3.21 -0.59 22.50
C SER A 220 -3.70 -1.48 21.36
N THR A 221 -3.31 -2.75 21.42
CA THR A 221 -4.02 -3.84 20.77
C THR A 221 -5.27 -4.13 21.61
N SER A 222 -6.40 -4.23 20.92
CA SER A 222 -7.79 -4.42 21.35
C SER A 222 -8.11 -4.92 22.77
N GLN A 223 -9.10 -4.26 23.38
CA GLN A 223 -10.29 -4.93 23.91
C GLN A 223 -11.51 -4.44 23.13
#